data_AF-A0AAD9QDC4-F1
#
_entry.id   AF-A0AAD9QDC4-F1
#
_cell.length_a   1.000
_cell.length_b   1.000
_cell.length_c   1.000
_cell.angle_alpha   90.00
_cell.angle_beta   90.00
_cell.angle_gamma   90.00
#
_symmetry.space_group_name_H-M   'P 1'
#
loop_
_entity.id
_entity.type
_entity.pdbx_description
1 polymer ?
#
loop_
_entity_poly.entity_id
_entity_poly.type
_entity_poly.pdbx_seq_one_letter_code
_entity_poly.pdbx_strand_id
1 'polypeptide(L)'
;MRNNRNKRKRIFRAEKRKAADILRQKEQAEYSHAKELARFSYGKWKDLGRQNKSRALDHSEFVDRCARLPLHNKYANVNIIDPAELCPPNGNEILLGEGSYGHCLLRHYKRLNIKVVEKQSLLHDTKEILKEAHIMQALSHKNIPTILGVQIQKSPMSLVIEFIGEHDTSITLSKLLSCDNYQEAACHSSFPPAKKYSISYSHIAPEVLKCSPCSKASDIFSLGKILYKIGTRFEIPVLVSTAQKCLDANPARRPTNTGIMATTGF
;
A
#
# COMPACT_ATOMS: atom_id res chain seq x y z
N MET A 1 -9.80 64.03 -20.61
CA MET A 1 -10.04 62.98 -19.59
C MET A 1 -9.87 61.52 -20.05
N ARG A 2 -10.13 61.16 -21.32
CA ARG A 2 -10.09 59.76 -21.83
C ARG A 2 -8.69 59.09 -21.76
N ASN A 3 -7.62 59.88 -21.89
CA ASN A 3 -6.24 59.38 -21.96
C ASN A 3 -5.70 58.87 -20.61
N ASN A 4 -6.06 59.54 -19.50
CA ASN A 4 -5.68 59.10 -18.14
C ASN A 4 -6.35 57.78 -17.72
N ARG A 5 -7.58 57.53 -18.18
CA ARG A 5 -8.30 56.27 -17.92
C ARG A 5 -7.64 55.07 -18.61
N ASN A 6 -7.14 55.27 -19.83
CA ASN A 6 -6.42 54.24 -20.58
C ASN A 6 -5.03 53.97 -19.97
N LYS A 7 -4.33 55.02 -19.50
CA LYS A 7 -3.05 54.89 -18.77
C LYS A 7 -3.21 54.05 -17.49
N ARG A 8 -4.24 54.33 -16.68
CA ARG A 8 -4.54 53.55 -15.46
C ARG A 8 -4.86 52.08 -15.76
N LYS A 9 -5.64 51.80 -16.80
CA LYS A 9 -5.93 50.41 -17.23
C LYS A 9 -4.68 49.64 -17.66
N ARG A 10 -3.71 50.30 -18.29
CA ARG A 10 -2.44 49.67 -18.68
C ARG A 10 -1.57 49.34 -17.48
N ILE A 11 -1.46 50.26 -16.51
CA ILE A 11 -0.73 50.05 -15.26
C ILE A 11 -1.32 48.87 -14.48
N PHE A 12 -2.64 48.84 -14.29
CA PHE A 12 -3.33 47.75 -13.58
C PHE A 12 -3.12 46.37 -14.24
N ARG A 13 -3.13 46.31 -15.58
CA ARG A 13 -2.85 45.06 -16.32
C ARG A 13 -1.39 44.62 -16.16
N ALA A 14 -0.45 45.56 -16.11
CA ALA A 14 0.96 45.27 -15.90
C ALA A 14 1.23 44.76 -14.48
N GLU A 15 0.60 45.37 -13.46
CA GLU A 15 0.67 44.90 -12.07
C GLU A 15 0.07 43.51 -11.90
N LYS A 16 -1.10 43.25 -12.51
CA LYS A 16 -1.73 41.93 -12.47
C LYS A 16 -0.87 40.84 -13.13
N ARG A 17 -0.16 41.17 -14.21
CA ARG A 17 0.80 40.25 -14.86
C ARG A 17 2.00 39.97 -13.94
N LYS A 18 2.59 41.02 -13.36
CA LYS A 18 3.69 40.86 -12.38
C LYS A 18 3.29 40.00 -11.19
N ALA A 19 2.09 40.20 -10.64
CA ALA A 19 1.59 39.38 -9.53
C ALA A 19 1.41 37.90 -9.93
N ALA A 20 0.89 37.64 -11.13
CA ALA A 20 0.76 36.27 -11.65
C ALA A 20 2.11 35.60 -11.93
N ASP A 21 3.12 36.36 -12.35
CA ASP A 21 4.47 35.85 -12.58
C ASP A 21 5.17 35.53 -11.27
N ILE A 22 5.01 36.36 -10.24
CA ILE A 22 5.51 36.09 -8.88
C ILE A 22 4.87 34.82 -8.30
N LEU A 23 3.55 34.64 -8.48
CA LEU A 23 2.84 33.45 -8.01
C LEU A 23 3.37 32.18 -8.71
N ARG A 24 3.54 32.22 -10.05
CA ARG A 24 4.10 31.10 -10.81
C ARG A 24 5.53 30.77 -10.41
N GLN A 25 6.35 31.77 -10.11
CA GLN A 25 7.71 31.55 -9.61
C GLN A 25 7.73 30.89 -8.23
N LYS A 26 6.83 31.29 -7.33
CA LYS A 26 6.66 30.62 -6.03
C LYS A 26 6.21 29.17 -6.19
N GLU A 27 5.21 28.90 -7.02
CA GLU A 27 4.76 27.54 -7.33
C GLU A 27 5.88 26.67 -7.94
N GLN A 28 6.69 27.24 -8.84
CA GLN A 28 7.85 26.53 -9.40
C GLN A 28 8.94 26.26 -8.36
N ALA A 29 9.20 27.20 -7.44
CA ALA A 29 10.16 27.01 -6.36
C ALA A 29 9.69 25.94 -5.37
N GLU A 30 8.41 25.97 -4.97
CA GLU A 30 7.80 24.95 -4.11
C GLU A 30 7.79 23.58 -4.78
N TYR A 31 7.45 23.50 -6.08
CA TYR A 31 7.54 22.26 -6.85
C TYR A 31 8.97 21.72 -6.91
N SER A 32 9.95 22.60 -7.12
CA SER A 32 11.37 22.20 -7.17
C SER A 32 11.83 21.67 -5.81
N HIS A 33 11.46 22.34 -4.71
CA HIS A 33 11.75 21.91 -3.36
C HIS A 33 11.07 20.57 -3.02
N ALA A 34 9.77 20.42 -3.33
CA ALA A 34 9.05 19.16 -3.15
C ALA A 34 9.67 18.00 -3.96
N LYS A 35 10.14 18.28 -5.18
CA LYS A 35 10.84 17.33 -6.03
C LYS A 35 12.20 16.91 -5.45
N GLU A 36 12.95 17.85 -4.87
CA GLU A 36 14.20 17.53 -4.16
C GLU A 36 13.94 16.72 -2.90
N LEU A 37 12.92 17.08 -2.11
CA LEU A 37 12.52 16.33 -0.92
C LEU A 37 12.08 14.91 -1.27
N ALA A 38 11.31 14.76 -2.35
CA ALA A 38 10.89 13.48 -2.89
C ALA A 38 12.10 12.66 -3.38
N ARG A 39 13.05 13.28 -4.09
CA ARG A 39 14.30 12.63 -4.51
C ARG A 39 15.16 12.19 -3.32
N PHE A 40 15.26 13.03 -2.29
CA PHE A 40 16.00 12.72 -1.07
C PHE A 40 15.35 11.59 -0.28
N SER A 41 14.03 11.65 -0.10
CA SER A 41 13.25 10.63 0.61
C SER A 41 13.21 9.32 -0.17
N TYR A 42 13.08 9.38 -1.50
CA TYR A 42 13.18 8.24 -2.38
C TYR A 42 14.60 7.67 -2.42
N GLY A 43 15.63 8.52 -2.38
CA GLY A 43 17.03 8.11 -2.24
C GLY A 43 17.24 7.36 -0.94
N LYS A 44 16.81 7.94 0.18
CA LYS A 44 16.79 7.28 1.49
C LYS A 44 16.03 5.97 1.47
N TRP A 45 14.82 5.93 0.89
CA TRP A 45 14.02 4.72 0.78
C TRP A 45 14.66 3.66 -0.13
N LYS A 46 15.30 4.07 -1.23
CA LYS A 46 16.02 3.20 -2.16
C LYS A 46 17.30 2.66 -1.53
N ASP A 47 17.97 3.46 -0.72
CA ASP A 47 19.16 3.07 0.03
C ASP A 47 18.77 2.20 1.23
N LEU A 48 17.64 2.45 1.88
CA LEU A 48 17.01 1.54 2.84
C LEU A 48 16.65 0.22 2.16
N GLY A 49 16.10 0.27 0.95
CA GLY A 49 15.80 -0.90 0.13
C GLY A 49 17.06 -1.65 -0.32
N ARG A 50 18.18 -0.96 -0.54
CA ARG A 50 19.49 -1.57 -0.82
C ARG A 50 20.14 -2.17 0.43
N GLN A 51 20.05 -1.49 1.57
CA GLN A 51 20.48 -2.00 2.87
C GLN A 51 19.64 -3.21 3.30
N ASN A 52 18.32 -3.15 3.06
CA ASN A 52 17.42 -4.27 3.22
C ASN A 52 17.71 -5.36 2.19
N LYS A 53 18.16 -5.08 0.96
CA LYS A 53 18.70 -6.09 0.02
C LYS A 53 20.06 -6.65 0.41
N SER A 54 20.87 -5.95 1.20
CA SER A 54 22.09 -6.52 1.77
C SER A 54 21.81 -7.38 3.01
N ARG A 55 20.59 -7.28 3.59
CA ARG A 55 20.10 -8.12 4.70
C ARG A 55 19.08 -9.17 4.26
N ALA A 56 18.39 -8.94 3.16
CA ALA A 56 17.44 -9.83 2.50
C ALA A 56 18.17 -10.47 1.33
N LEU A 57 18.30 -11.78 1.41
CA LEU A 57 19.02 -12.63 0.47
C LEU A 57 18.68 -12.30 -0.98
N ASP A 58 19.69 -12.39 -1.85
CA ASP A 58 19.53 -12.27 -3.29
C ASP A 58 18.41 -13.20 -3.78
N HIS A 59 17.42 -12.62 -4.45
CA HIS A 59 16.21 -13.29 -4.91
C HIS A 59 16.53 -14.43 -5.88
N SER A 60 17.64 -14.34 -6.62
CA SER A 60 18.13 -15.38 -7.52
C SER A 60 18.64 -16.61 -6.76
N GLU A 61 19.43 -16.40 -5.70
CA GLU A 61 19.98 -17.44 -4.83
C GLU A 61 18.92 -18.07 -3.91
N PHE A 62 17.82 -17.35 -3.63
CA PHE A 62 16.66 -17.83 -2.88
C PHE A 62 15.76 -18.77 -3.68
N VAL A 63 15.42 -18.42 -4.94
CA VAL A 63 14.66 -19.30 -5.83
C VAL A 63 15.43 -20.60 -6.09
N ASP A 64 16.76 -20.51 -6.24
CA ASP A 64 17.65 -21.68 -6.42
C ASP A 64 17.76 -22.58 -5.18
N ARG A 65 17.59 -22.04 -3.96
CA ARG A 65 17.54 -22.84 -2.72
C ARG A 65 16.19 -23.54 -2.54
N CYS A 66 15.09 -22.92 -2.97
CA CYS A 66 13.76 -23.53 -2.94
C CYS A 66 13.55 -24.57 -4.05
N ALA A 67 14.20 -24.41 -5.22
CA ALA A 67 14.09 -25.33 -6.36
C ALA A 67 14.78 -26.69 -6.15
N ARG A 68 15.68 -26.82 -5.16
CA ARG A 68 16.46 -28.05 -4.87
C ARG A 68 15.76 -29.05 -3.93
N LEU A 69 14.47 -28.88 -3.65
CA LEU A 69 13.72 -29.75 -2.75
C LEU A 69 13.03 -30.90 -3.53
N PRO A 70 13.06 -32.16 -3.04
CA PRO A 70 12.38 -33.27 -3.71
C PRO A 70 10.87 -33.03 -3.67
N LEU A 71 10.29 -32.82 -4.84
CA LEU A 71 8.84 -32.73 -5.05
C LEU A 71 8.24 -34.14 -4.98
N HIS A 72 7.75 -34.52 -3.81
CA HIS A 72 6.88 -35.69 -3.70
C HIS A 72 5.61 -35.36 -2.92
N ASN A 73 4.67 -34.62 -3.52
CA ASN A 73 3.27 -34.69 -3.12
C ASN A 73 2.30 -34.03 -4.10
N LYS A 74 1.00 -34.36 -3.97
CA LYS A 74 -0.16 -33.89 -4.76
C LYS A 74 -0.38 -32.35 -4.78
N TYR A 75 0.54 -31.56 -4.25
CA TYR A 75 0.49 -30.10 -4.08
C TYR A 75 1.62 -29.38 -4.83
N ALA A 76 2.09 -29.98 -5.94
CA ALA A 76 3.40 -29.79 -6.59
C ALA A 76 3.85 -28.35 -6.93
N ASN A 77 3.04 -27.32 -6.69
CA ASN A 77 3.41 -25.92 -6.96
C ASN A 77 3.47 -25.05 -5.69
N VAL A 78 3.08 -25.54 -4.50
CA VAL A 78 3.10 -24.74 -3.27
C VAL A 78 4.07 -25.31 -2.24
N ASN A 79 5.04 -24.49 -1.83
CA ASN A 79 6.02 -24.85 -0.81
C ASN A 79 5.32 -25.07 0.55
N ILE A 80 5.40 -26.29 1.08
CA ILE A 80 4.87 -26.64 2.40
C ILE A 80 5.97 -26.42 3.43
N ILE A 81 5.69 -25.60 4.43
CA ILE A 81 6.63 -25.27 5.51
C ILE A 81 6.27 -26.07 6.74
N ASP A 82 7.24 -26.81 7.28
CA ASP A 82 7.07 -27.58 8.50
C ASP A 82 6.80 -26.62 9.68
N PRO A 83 5.74 -26.85 10.49
CA PRO A 83 5.46 -26.12 11.73
C PRO A 83 6.68 -25.88 12.63
N ALA A 84 7.58 -26.84 12.73
CA ALA A 84 8.77 -26.77 13.58
C ALA A 84 9.82 -25.77 13.07
N GLU A 85 9.75 -25.35 11.81
CA GLU A 85 10.68 -24.36 11.24
C GLU A 85 10.33 -22.92 11.62
N LEU A 86 9.13 -22.67 12.16
CA LEU A 86 8.72 -21.35 12.64
C LEU A 86 8.78 -21.31 14.18
N CYS A 87 9.40 -20.27 14.72
CA CYS A 87 9.42 -20.02 16.16
C CYS A 87 9.20 -18.53 16.47
N PRO A 88 8.84 -18.15 17.70
CA PRO A 88 8.78 -16.75 18.07
C PRO A 88 10.20 -16.11 18.02
N PRO A 89 10.36 -14.87 17.54
CA PRO A 89 11.68 -14.25 17.33
C PRO A 89 12.53 -14.10 18.61
N ASN A 90 11.89 -13.87 19.75
CA ASN A 90 12.56 -13.68 21.05
C ASN A 90 11.93 -14.58 22.14
N GLY A 91 11.41 -15.75 21.76
CA GLY A 91 10.66 -16.65 22.66
C GLY A 91 9.23 -16.18 22.97
N ASN A 92 8.93 -14.90 22.81
CA ASN A 92 7.59 -14.34 23.01
C ASN A 92 6.79 -14.31 21.71
N GLU A 93 5.52 -14.66 21.80
CA GLU A 93 4.57 -14.50 20.68
C GLU A 93 4.25 -13.02 20.46
N ILE A 94 4.33 -12.59 19.20
CA ILE A 94 4.10 -11.20 18.80
C ILE A 94 2.94 -11.18 17.80
N LEU A 95 1.78 -10.69 18.25
CA LEU A 95 0.60 -10.48 17.42
C LEU A 95 0.75 -9.17 16.64
N LEU A 96 0.82 -9.27 15.32
CA LEU A 96 0.89 -8.11 14.41
C LEU A 96 -0.50 -7.56 14.07
N GLY A 97 -1.52 -8.41 14.10
CA GLY A 97 -2.90 -8.01 13.84
C GLY A 97 -3.88 -9.17 13.91
N GLU A 98 -5.15 -8.82 14.13
CA GLU A 98 -6.29 -9.73 14.20
C GLU A 98 -7.43 -9.17 13.34
N GLY A 99 -8.20 -10.05 12.73
CA GLY A 99 -9.43 -9.68 12.04
C GLY A 99 -10.30 -10.90 11.71
N SER A 100 -11.36 -10.69 10.94
CA SER A 100 -12.31 -11.75 10.57
C SER A 100 -11.70 -12.93 9.80
N TYR A 101 -10.53 -12.74 9.21
CA TYR A 101 -9.80 -13.77 8.46
C TYR A 101 -8.77 -14.52 9.32
N GLY A 102 -8.51 -14.04 10.54
CA GLY A 102 -7.61 -14.66 11.52
C GLY A 102 -6.48 -13.77 12.02
N HIS A 103 -5.42 -14.42 12.49
CA HIS A 103 -4.33 -13.78 13.24
C HIS A 103 -3.07 -13.71 12.39
N CYS A 104 -2.37 -12.58 12.47
CA CYS A 104 -1.05 -12.40 11.88
C CYS A 104 -0.02 -12.40 13.01
N LEU A 105 0.82 -13.43 13.06
CA LEU A 105 1.86 -13.57 14.06
C LEU A 105 3.23 -13.32 13.43
N LEU A 106 4.10 -12.60 14.14
CA LEU A 106 5.50 -12.50 13.74
C LEU A 106 6.23 -13.77 14.16
N ARG A 107 6.90 -14.41 13.20
CA ARG A 107 7.72 -15.61 13.42
C ARG A 107 9.12 -15.39 12.90
N HIS A 108 10.06 -16.14 13.46
CA HIS A 108 11.37 -16.36 12.91
C HIS A 108 11.37 -17.68 12.13
N TYR A 109 11.79 -17.62 10.88
CA TYR A 109 11.92 -18.76 10.01
C TYR A 109 13.34 -19.32 10.09
N LYS A 110 13.51 -20.41 10.85
CA LYS A 110 14.81 -21.04 11.15
C LYS A 110 15.62 -21.38 9.90
N ARG A 111 14.98 -21.98 8.89
CA ARG A 111 15.65 -22.45 7.67
C ARG A 111 16.34 -21.33 6.89
N LEU A 112 15.78 -20.12 6.94
CA LEU A 112 16.29 -18.96 6.20
C LEU A 112 16.89 -17.89 7.10
N ASN A 113 16.77 -18.03 8.42
CA ASN A 113 17.21 -17.05 9.40
C ASN A 113 16.62 -15.63 9.18
N ILE A 114 15.34 -15.56 8.85
CA ILE A 114 14.61 -14.30 8.60
C ILE A 114 13.33 -14.21 9.42
N LYS A 115 12.75 -13.01 9.53
CA LYS A 115 11.41 -12.80 10.10
C LYS A 115 10.34 -12.96 9.02
N VAL A 116 9.22 -13.56 9.38
CA VAL A 116 8.07 -13.82 8.50
C VAL A 116 6.77 -13.53 9.24
N VAL A 117 5.70 -13.29 8.49
CA VAL A 117 4.33 -13.23 9.00
C VAL A 117 3.69 -14.59 8.80
N GLU A 118 3.24 -15.19 9.89
CA GLU A 118 2.34 -16.34 9.89
C GLU A 118 0.89 -15.82 9.94
N LYS A 119 0.20 -15.84 8.79
CA LYS A 119 -1.23 -15.51 8.70
C LYS A 119 -2.03 -16.78 8.93
N GLN A 120 -2.46 -16.98 10.17
CA GLN A 120 -3.32 -18.08 10.57
C GLN A 120 -4.75 -17.84 10.08
N SER A 121 -5.31 -18.83 9.40
CA SER A 121 -6.70 -18.82 8.95
C SER A 121 -7.63 -19.34 10.05
N LEU A 122 -8.73 -18.63 10.30
CA LEU A 122 -9.85 -19.14 11.11
C LEU A 122 -10.68 -20.18 10.35
N LEU A 123 -10.61 -20.13 9.01
CA LEU A 123 -11.30 -21.07 8.15
C LEU A 123 -10.40 -22.27 7.90
N HIS A 124 -10.90 -23.47 8.23
CA HIS A 124 -10.19 -24.73 8.00
C HIS A 124 -10.41 -25.26 6.57
N ASP A 125 -10.34 -24.39 5.55
CA ASP A 125 -10.45 -24.79 4.14
C ASP A 125 -9.08 -24.79 3.45
N THR A 126 -8.56 -26.00 3.22
CA THR A 126 -7.29 -26.22 2.52
C THR A 126 -7.33 -25.71 1.08
N LYS A 127 -8.48 -25.79 0.38
CA LYS A 127 -8.60 -25.33 -1.01
C LYS A 127 -8.48 -23.82 -1.10
N GLU A 128 -9.07 -23.08 -0.16
CA GLU A 128 -8.96 -21.62 -0.12
C GLU A 128 -7.52 -21.17 0.15
N ILE A 129 -6.85 -21.78 1.14
CA ILE A 129 -5.45 -21.46 1.47
C ILE A 129 -4.52 -21.76 0.28
N LEU A 130 -4.69 -22.92 -0.38
CA LEU A 130 -3.88 -23.26 -1.54
C LEU A 130 -4.16 -22.34 -2.73
N LYS A 131 -5.41 -21.93 -2.93
CA LYS A 131 -5.78 -20.98 -3.97
C LYS A 131 -5.17 -19.59 -3.72
N GLU A 132 -5.26 -19.08 -2.49
CA GLU A 132 -4.63 -17.81 -2.09
C GLU A 132 -3.11 -17.90 -2.30
N ALA A 133 -2.48 -18.99 -1.86
CA ALA A 133 -1.05 -19.19 -2.02
C ALA A 133 -0.61 -19.22 -3.48
N HIS A 134 -1.37 -19.91 -4.34
CA HIS A 134 -1.07 -19.97 -5.77
C HIS A 134 -1.18 -18.60 -6.45
N ILE A 135 -2.21 -17.81 -6.11
CA ILE A 135 -2.35 -16.45 -6.62
C ILE A 135 -1.16 -15.59 -6.17
N MET A 136 -0.77 -15.66 -4.90
CA MET A 136 0.34 -14.87 -4.37
C MET A 136 1.69 -15.24 -4.99
N GLN A 137 1.93 -16.51 -5.33
CA GLN A 137 3.16 -16.92 -6.02
C GLN A 137 3.30 -16.32 -7.41
N ALA A 138 2.19 -16.08 -8.10
CA ALA A 138 2.20 -15.40 -9.39
C ALA A 138 2.55 -13.89 -9.29
N LEU A 139 2.51 -13.32 -8.08
CA LEU A 139 2.75 -11.90 -7.82
C LEU A 139 4.20 -11.66 -7.36
N SER A 140 5.16 -11.79 -8.27
CA SER A 140 6.56 -11.44 -8.00
C SER A 140 6.82 -9.95 -8.30
N HIS A 141 6.74 -9.10 -7.27
CA HIS A 141 7.04 -7.67 -7.41
C HIS A 141 7.52 -7.05 -6.09
N LYS A 142 8.52 -6.17 -6.15
CA LYS A 142 9.15 -5.52 -4.98
C LYS A 142 8.19 -4.76 -4.03
N ASN A 143 7.01 -4.39 -4.50
CA ASN A 143 6.00 -3.67 -3.70
C ASN A 143 4.85 -4.59 -3.25
N ILE A 144 4.99 -5.91 -3.41
CA ILE A 144 4.03 -6.92 -2.97
C ILE A 144 4.81 -7.89 -2.07
N PRO A 145 4.34 -8.17 -0.84
CA PRO A 145 5.00 -9.13 0.04
C PRO A 145 5.10 -10.50 -0.62
N THR A 146 6.30 -11.10 -0.58
CA THR A 146 6.54 -12.41 -1.15
C THR A 146 5.89 -13.50 -0.30
N ILE A 147 5.18 -14.45 -0.91
CA ILE A 147 4.77 -15.67 -0.22
C ILE A 147 5.92 -16.69 -0.18
N LEU A 148 6.18 -17.24 0.99
CA LEU A 148 7.23 -18.26 1.18
C LEU A 148 6.65 -19.67 1.12
N GLY A 149 5.42 -19.84 1.60
CA GLY A 149 4.78 -21.15 1.63
C GLY A 149 3.55 -21.18 2.53
N VAL A 150 3.11 -22.39 2.84
CA VAL A 150 1.91 -22.66 3.63
C VAL A 150 2.17 -23.71 4.69
N GLN A 151 1.42 -23.66 5.79
CA GLN A 151 1.38 -24.71 6.80
C GLN A 151 -0.02 -25.32 6.84
N ILE A 152 -0.23 -26.38 6.07
CA ILE A 152 -1.53 -27.09 5.97
C ILE A 152 -1.62 -28.32 6.86
N GLN A 153 -0.49 -28.75 7.45
CA GLN A 153 -0.41 -29.95 8.29
C GLN A 153 -0.71 -29.66 9.77
N LYS A 154 -0.97 -28.39 10.12
CA LYS A 154 -1.28 -27.94 11.48
C LYS A 154 -2.63 -27.21 11.51
N SER A 155 -3.23 -27.15 12.69
CA SER A 155 -4.38 -26.29 12.98
C SER A 155 -3.96 -25.22 14.00
N PRO A 156 -4.20 -23.92 13.74
CA PRO A 156 -4.78 -23.36 12.51
C PRO A 156 -3.83 -23.46 11.31
N MET A 157 -4.39 -23.68 10.11
CA MET A 157 -3.62 -23.62 8.87
C MET A 157 -3.18 -22.18 8.60
N SER A 158 -2.02 -21.98 7.94
CA SER A 158 -1.50 -20.62 7.73
C SER A 158 -0.78 -20.42 6.41
N LEU A 159 -0.74 -19.15 5.99
CA LEU A 159 0.18 -18.65 4.96
C LEU A 159 1.41 -18.08 5.64
N VAL A 160 2.59 -18.34 5.07
CA VAL A 160 3.87 -17.78 5.53
C VAL A 160 4.34 -16.76 4.51
N ILE A 161 4.40 -15.50 4.92
CA ILE A 161 4.61 -14.34 4.04
C ILE A 161 5.81 -13.55 4.56
N GLU A 162 6.50 -12.85 3.65
CA GLU A 162 7.58 -11.92 3.98
C GLU A 162 7.13 -10.89 5.03
N PHE A 163 7.95 -10.68 6.06
CA PHE A 163 7.71 -9.63 7.03
C PHE A 163 8.18 -8.27 6.50
N ILE A 164 7.25 -7.32 6.40
CA ILE A 164 7.54 -5.92 6.07
C ILE A 164 7.30 -5.07 7.31
N GLY A 165 8.40 -4.67 7.97
CA GLY A 165 8.34 -3.87 9.18
C GLY A 165 9.72 -3.61 9.80
N GLU A 166 9.72 -2.86 10.89
CA GLU A 166 10.91 -2.49 11.65
C GLU A 166 10.70 -2.83 13.14
N HIS A 167 11.77 -3.23 13.82
CA HIS A 167 11.76 -3.49 15.27
C HIS A 167 10.62 -4.40 15.75
N ASP A 168 10.34 -5.50 15.02
CA ASP A 168 9.25 -6.44 15.34
C ASP A 168 7.83 -5.84 15.27
N THR A 169 7.70 -4.70 14.59
CA THR A 169 6.42 -4.03 14.35
C THR A 169 6.20 -3.76 12.87
N SER A 170 4.95 -3.80 12.42
CA SER A 170 4.55 -3.29 11.13
C SER A 170 3.71 -2.03 11.32
N ILE A 171 3.98 -0.99 10.53
CA ILE A 171 3.23 0.27 10.54
C ILE A 171 2.39 0.32 9.27
N THR A 172 1.07 0.37 9.43
CA THR A 172 0.16 0.59 8.31
C THR A 172 0.01 2.09 8.03
N LEU A 173 -0.33 2.45 6.80
CA LEU A 173 -0.69 3.82 6.46
C LEU A 173 -1.84 4.34 7.34
N SER A 174 -2.78 3.49 7.73
CA SER A 174 -3.83 3.88 8.67
C SER A 174 -3.21 4.31 10.00
N LYS A 175 -2.35 3.49 10.60
CA LYS A 175 -1.70 3.81 11.89
C LYS A 175 -0.91 5.11 11.81
N LEU A 176 -0.17 5.32 10.71
CA LEU A 176 0.59 6.55 10.46
C LEU A 176 -0.31 7.79 10.33
N LEU A 177 -1.45 7.66 9.67
CA LEU A 177 -2.40 8.77 9.45
C LEU A 177 -3.33 9.01 10.64
N SER A 178 -3.51 8.02 11.51
CA SER A 178 -4.37 8.06 12.71
C SER A 178 -3.71 8.74 13.93
N CYS A 179 -2.42 9.06 13.88
CA CYS A 179 -1.68 9.59 15.03
C CYS A 179 -2.21 10.92 15.63
N ASP A 180 -3.22 11.56 15.02
CA ASP A 180 -3.87 12.75 15.58
C ASP A 180 -5.31 12.51 16.08
N ASN A 181 -5.93 11.35 15.84
CA ASN A 181 -7.29 11.02 16.31
C ASN A 181 -7.48 9.50 16.39
N TYR A 182 -7.33 8.94 17.59
CA TYR A 182 -7.76 7.58 17.89
C TYR A 182 -9.29 7.50 17.86
N GLN A 183 -9.85 7.10 16.72
CA GLN A 183 -11.05 6.27 16.74
C GLN A 183 -10.64 4.90 16.23
N GLU A 184 -10.49 3.97 17.18
CA GLU A 184 -10.58 2.55 16.89
C GLU A 184 -11.89 2.32 16.15
N ALA A 185 -11.80 2.13 14.84
CA ALA A 185 -12.87 1.48 14.11
C ALA A 185 -12.84 0.02 14.52
N ALA A 186 -13.49 -0.29 15.65
CA ALA A 186 -13.81 -1.65 16.03
C ALA A 186 -14.49 -2.31 14.82
N CYS A 187 -13.86 -3.35 14.29
CA CYS A 187 -14.45 -4.18 13.24
C CYS A 187 -15.60 -4.97 13.89
N HIS A 188 -16.74 -4.31 14.11
CA HIS A 188 -17.94 -5.00 14.57
C HIS A 188 -18.33 -6.02 13.49
N SER A 189 -18.45 -7.27 13.92
CA SER A 189 -18.71 -8.49 13.14
C SER A 189 -20.03 -8.51 12.35
N SER A 190 -20.74 -7.39 12.26
CA SER A 190 -21.98 -7.26 11.49
C SER A 190 -21.74 -6.38 10.27
N PHE A 191 -22.04 -6.92 9.09
CA PHE A 191 -22.04 -6.18 7.84
C PHE A 191 -23.07 -5.04 7.94
N PRO A 192 -22.67 -3.75 7.93
CA PRO A 192 -23.64 -2.65 8.02
C PRO A 192 -24.65 -2.66 6.86
N PRO A 193 -25.82 -2.02 6.94
CA PRO A 193 -26.65 -1.75 5.77
C PRO A 193 -25.91 -0.86 4.75
N ALA A 194 -26.23 -0.94 3.45
CA ALA A 194 -25.52 -0.26 2.36
C ALA A 194 -25.26 1.26 2.56
N LYS A 195 -26.19 1.98 3.23
CA LYS A 195 -26.03 3.40 3.59
C LYS A 195 -25.01 3.65 4.70
N LYS A 196 -24.80 2.68 5.61
CA LYS A 196 -23.75 2.71 6.65
C LYS A 196 -22.41 2.20 6.11
N TYR A 197 -22.42 1.36 5.07
CA TYR A 197 -21.22 0.91 4.36
C TYR A 197 -20.41 2.06 3.75
N SER A 198 -21.05 3.04 3.13
CA SER A 198 -20.35 4.17 2.49
C SER A 198 -19.61 5.07 3.49
N ILE A 199 -20.12 5.16 4.72
CA ILE A 199 -19.53 5.96 5.81
C ILE A 199 -18.36 5.18 6.43
N SER A 200 -18.56 3.89 6.72
CA SER A 200 -17.54 3.03 7.34
C SER A 200 -16.38 2.70 6.39
N TYR A 201 -16.68 2.51 5.10
CA TYR A 201 -15.74 2.09 4.07
C TYR A 201 -15.64 3.15 2.96
N SER A 202 -15.28 4.37 3.35
CA SER A 202 -15.15 5.52 2.43
C SER A 202 -14.10 5.35 1.33
N HIS A 203 -13.30 4.28 1.37
CA HIS A 203 -12.35 3.88 0.32
C HIS A 203 -13.00 3.09 -0.82
N ILE A 204 -14.20 2.53 -0.65
CA ILE A 204 -14.89 1.77 -1.69
C ILE A 204 -15.48 2.72 -2.75
N ALA A 205 -15.26 2.39 -4.02
CA ALA A 205 -15.77 3.17 -5.13
C ALA A 205 -17.32 3.18 -5.19
N PRO A 206 -17.94 4.30 -5.61
CA PRO A 206 -19.39 4.46 -5.56
C PRO A 206 -20.14 3.45 -6.44
N GLU A 207 -19.55 3.02 -7.56
CA GLU A 207 -20.14 2.00 -8.42
C GLU A 207 -20.12 0.61 -7.77
N VAL A 208 -19.09 0.29 -6.98
CA VAL A 208 -18.98 -0.99 -6.25
C VAL A 208 -20.02 -1.04 -5.13
N LEU A 209 -20.25 0.08 -4.43
CA LEU A 209 -21.34 0.20 -3.46
C LEU A 209 -22.73 0.06 -4.08
N LYS A 210 -22.86 0.28 -5.39
CA LYS A 210 -24.07 0.04 -6.18
C LYS A 210 -24.10 -1.36 -6.82
N CYS A 211 -23.34 -2.30 -6.24
CA CYS A 211 -23.24 -3.69 -6.68
C CYS A 211 -22.62 -3.88 -8.07
N SER A 212 -21.86 -2.90 -8.60
CA SER A 212 -21.04 -3.15 -9.78
C SER A 212 -19.82 -4.02 -9.40
N PRO A 213 -19.32 -4.87 -10.31
CA PRO A 213 -18.09 -5.62 -10.07
C PRO A 213 -16.89 -4.71 -9.80
N CYS A 214 -15.95 -5.18 -8.98
CA CYS A 214 -14.66 -4.53 -8.81
C CYS A 214 -13.91 -4.46 -10.15
N SER A 215 -13.20 -3.37 -10.37
CA SER A 215 -12.46 -3.09 -11.61
C SER A 215 -11.17 -2.33 -11.31
N LYS A 216 -10.29 -2.23 -12.31
CA LYS A 216 -9.08 -1.37 -12.21
C LYS A 216 -9.45 0.06 -11.82
N ALA A 217 -10.57 0.59 -12.33
CA ALA A 217 -11.01 1.94 -12.01
C ALA A 217 -11.53 2.08 -10.57
N SER A 218 -12.11 1.03 -9.97
CA SER A 218 -12.47 1.05 -8.55
C SER A 218 -11.23 1.03 -7.65
N ASP A 219 -10.18 0.32 -8.05
CA ASP A 219 -8.89 0.33 -7.33
C ASP A 219 -8.22 1.71 -7.40
N ILE A 220 -8.31 2.39 -8.55
CA ILE A 220 -7.86 3.78 -8.70
C ILE A 220 -8.59 4.71 -7.72
N PHE A 221 -9.90 4.51 -7.52
CA PHE A 221 -10.65 5.31 -6.55
C PHE A 221 -10.15 5.09 -5.12
N SER A 222 -9.95 3.82 -4.73
CA SER A 222 -9.39 3.46 -3.42
C SER A 222 -7.99 4.07 -3.22
N LEU A 223 -7.13 3.99 -4.24
CA LEU A 223 -5.82 4.64 -4.24
C LEU A 223 -5.96 6.17 -4.12
N GLY A 224 -6.93 6.76 -4.82
CA GLY A 224 -7.26 8.19 -4.73
C GLY A 224 -7.56 8.63 -3.29
N LYS A 225 -8.29 7.84 -2.51
CA LYS A 225 -8.55 8.14 -1.09
C LYS A 225 -7.28 8.11 -0.26
N ILE A 226 -6.38 7.16 -0.52
CA ILE A 226 -5.08 7.07 0.15
C ILE A 226 -4.22 8.30 -0.21
N LEU A 227 -4.09 8.60 -1.51
CA LEU A 227 -3.33 9.75 -2.01
C LEU A 227 -3.88 11.07 -1.48
N TYR A 228 -5.20 11.23 -1.40
CA TYR A 228 -5.83 12.44 -0.86
C TYR A 228 -5.50 12.61 0.63
N LYS A 229 -5.60 11.55 1.43
CA LYS A 229 -5.26 11.61 2.86
C LYS A 229 -3.79 11.98 3.08
N ILE A 230 -2.88 11.33 2.35
CA ILE A 230 -1.44 11.63 2.43
C ILE A 230 -1.17 13.06 1.95
N GLY A 231 -1.70 13.43 0.78
CA GLY A 231 -1.49 14.75 0.18
C GLY A 231 -1.99 15.90 1.04
N THR A 232 -3.15 15.73 1.69
CA THR A 232 -3.68 16.74 2.62
C THR A 232 -2.86 16.78 3.92
N ARG A 233 -2.51 15.62 4.48
CA ARG A 233 -1.77 15.54 5.75
C ARG A 233 -0.38 16.17 5.66
N PHE A 234 0.33 15.95 4.56
CA PHE A 234 1.68 16.44 4.34
C PHE A 234 1.75 17.65 3.42
N GLU A 235 0.60 18.27 3.11
CA GLU A 235 0.50 19.47 2.28
C GLU A 235 1.22 19.34 0.92
N ILE A 236 0.98 18.24 0.20
CA ILE A 236 1.58 17.93 -1.11
C ILE A 236 0.55 18.19 -2.23
N PRO A 237 0.54 19.36 -2.89
CA PRO A 237 -0.54 19.77 -3.78
C PRO A 237 -0.70 18.88 -5.02
N VAL A 238 0.40 18.33 -5.54
CA VAL A 238 0.38 17.42 -6.68
C VAL A 238 -0.33 16.10 -6.35
N LEU A 239 -0.21 15.61 -5.11
CA LEU A 239 -0.95 14.42 -4.67
C LEU A 239 -2.43 14.72 -4.49
N VAL A 240 -2.78 15.86 -3.91
CA VAL A 240 -4.18 16.27 -3.71
C VAL A 240 -4.90 16.41 -5.07
N SER A 241 -4.29 17.13 -6.01
CA SER A 241 -4.88 17.34 -7.35
C SER A 241 -4.97 16.05 -8.17
N THR A 242 -3.98 15.16 -8.07
CA THR A 242 -4.03 13.83 -8.71
C THR A 242 -5.10 12.96 -8.07
N ALA A 243 -5.20 12.98 -6.75
CA ALA A 243 -6.21 12.24 -5.99
C ALA A 243 -7.63 12.68 -6.36
N GLN A 244 -7.89 13.98 -6.50
CA GLN A 244 -9.20 14.48 -6.93
C GLN A 244 -9.65 13.89 -8.27
N LYS A 245 -8.73 13.69 -9.24
CA LYS A 245 -9.04 13.02 -10.51
C LYS A 245 -9.35 11.53 -10.32
N CYS A 246 -8.69 10.86 -9.38
CA CYS A 246 -8.96 9.47 -9.03
C CYS A 246 -10.35 9.28 -8.39
N LEU A 247 -10.87 10.33 -7.75
CA LEU A 247 -12.16 10.32 -7.06
C LEU A 247 -13.36 10.70 -7.95
N ASP A 248 -13.18 10.77 -9.28
CA ASP A 248 -14.28 11.05 -10.21
C ASP A 248 -15.40 10.00 -10.07
N ALA A 249 -16.65 10.48 -10.06
CA ALA A 249 -17.83 9.64 -9.94
C ALA A 249 -17.98 8.71 -11.16
N ASN A 250 -17.50 9.12 -12.33
CA ASN A 250 -17.45 8.30 -13.53
C ASN A 250 -16.12 7.52 -13.60
N PRO A 251 -16.14 6.17 -13.51
CA PRO A 251 -14.92 5.35 -13.56
C PRO A 251 -14.08 5.58 -14.81
N ALA A 252 -14.70 5.90 -15.96
CA ALA A 252 -13.99 6.12 -17.23
C ALA A 252 -13.17 7.43 -17.27
N ARG A 253 -13.44 8.37 -16.36
CA ARG A 253 -12.69 9.65 -16.25
C ARG A 253 -11.51 9.57 -15.30
N ARG A 254 -11.42 8.49 -14.51
CA ARG A 254 -10.31 8.29 -13.59
C ARG A 254 -9.02 8.01 -14.38
N PRO A 255 -7.86 8.47 -13.90
CA PRO A 255 -6.58 8.18 -14.54
C PRO A 255 -6.24 6.69 -14.45
N THR A 256 -5.33 6.24 -15.31
CA THR A 256 -4.72 4.90 -15.20
C THR A 256 -3.57 4.91 -14.19
N ASN A 257 -3.13 3.72 -13.74
CA ASN A 257 -1.93 3.59 -12.91
C ASN A 257 -0.72 4.32 -13.51
N THR A 258 -0.50 4.16 -14.82
CA THR A 258 0.58 4.84 -15.55
C THR A 258 0.41 6.36 -15.55
N GLY A 259 -0.82 6.85 -15.71
CA GLY A 259 -1.12 8.29 -15.66
C GLY A 259 -0.86 8.91 -14.28
N ILE A 260 -1.16 8.16 -13.22
CA ILE A 260 -0.84 8.57 -11.84
C ILE A 260 0.68 8.66 -11.67
N MET A 261 1.41 7.58 -12.00
CA MET A 261 2.87 7.52 -11.87
C MET A 261 3.58 8.65 -12.63
N ALA A 262 3.16 8.92 -13.87
CA ALA A 262 3.70 10.01 -14.68
C ALA A 262 3.48 11.39 -14.05
N THR A 263 2.35 11.60 -13.35
CA THR A 263 2.02 12.88 -12.70
C THR A 263 2.76 13.05 -11.39
N THR A 264 2.91 11.97 -10.62
CA THR A 264 3.54 11.98 -9.29
C THR A 264 5.06 11.81 -9.31
N GLY A 265 5.63 11.45 -10.47
CA GLY A 265 7.08 11.38 -10.69
C GLY A 265 7.73 10.10 -10.18
N PHE A 266 6.98 8.99 -10.16
CA PHE A 266 7.45 7.64 -9.80
C PHE A 266 7.63 6.73 -11.02
#